data_AF-A0A955K2N6-F1
#
_entry.id   AF-A0A955K2N6-F1
#
_cell.length_a   1.000
_cell.length_b   1.000
_cell.length_c   1.000
_cell.angle_alpha   90.00
_cell.angle_beta   90.00
_cell.angle_gamma   90.00
#
_symmetry.space_group_name_H-M   'P 1'
#
loop_
_entity.id
_entity.type
_entity.pdbx_description
1 polymer ?
#
loop_
_entity_poly.entity_id
_entity_poly.type
_entity_poly.pdbx_seq_one_letter_code
_entity_poly.pdbx_strand_id
1 'polypeptide(L)'
;MQGILMVWLVKAVGIDASYDVTVNYLSFNPITEVLEPATTTLFAINFAWLVASFMFMSALAHLSIVTWYKKTYIADLEKGINKARWIEYSISASTMMIAIALLSGMQDLASLVMIFALVAGMNLMGLVMEVVNAGKKKPAWLSFVIGCILGIVPWIAFGIYVFAANNYSVNGVPGFVYGIYVSIFIFFNCFAINMY
;
A
#
# COMPACT_ATOMS: atom_id res chain seq x y z
N MET A 1 -3.83 -20.07 3.46
CA MET A 1 -5.26 -20.41 3.66
C MET A 1 -6.18 -19.23 3.34
N GLN A 2 -6.00 -18.06 3.96
CA GLN A 2 -6.87 -16.88 3.76
C GLN A 2 -6.97 -16.42 2.29
N GLY A 3 -5.84 -16.28 1.56
CA GLY A 3 -5.87 -15.85 0.15
C GLY A 3 -6.64 -16.81 -0.76
N ILE A 4 -6.54 -18.12 -0.52
CA ILE A 4 -7.30 -19.14 -1.26
C ILE A 4 -8.79 -19.03 -0.95
N LEU A 5 -9.14 -18.88 0.33
CA LEU A 5 -10.53 -18.73 0.76
C LEU A 5 -11.17 -17.47 0.17
N MET A 6 -10.45 -16.34 0.13
CA MET A 6 -10.93 -15.09 -0.46
C MET A 6 -11.29 -15.25 -1.94
N VAL A 7 -10.37 -15.82 -2.73
CA VAL A 7 -10.60 -16.04 -4.17
C VAL A 7 -11.76 -17.02 -4.40
N TRP A 8 -11.83 -18.08 -3.59
CA TRP A 8 -12.91 -19.05 -3.68
C TRP A 8 -14.27 -18.43 -3.35
N LEU A 9 -14.37 -17.66 -2.26
CA LEU A 9 -15.60 -16.99 -1.84
C LEU A 9 -16.10 -16.02 -2.92
N VAL A 10 -15.21 -15.18 -3.47
CA VAL A 10 -15.60 -14.21 -4.49
C VAL A 10 -16.12 -14.92 -5.76
N LYS A 11 -15.46 -16.00 -6.18
CA LYS A 11 -15.94 -16.85 -7.27
C LYS A 11 -17.27 -17.53 -6.96
N ALA A 12 -17.44 -18.03 -5.74
CA ALA A 12 -18.66 -18.73 -5.31
C ALA A 12 -19.87 -17.80 -5.20
N VAL A 13 -19.66 -16.55 -4.75
CA VAL A 13 -20.71 -15.53 -4.65
C VAL A 13 -21.01 -14.89 -6.01
N GLY A 14 -20.09 -14.98 -6.98
CA GLY A 14 -20.29 -14.49 -8.34
C GLY A 14 -20.24 -12.96 -8.46
N ILE A 15 -19.57 -12.28 -7.53
CA ILE A 15 -19.41 -10.82 -7.56
C ILE A 15 -18.18 -10.47 -8.41
N ASP A 16 -18.38 -9.65 -9.44
CA ASP A 16 -17.30 -8.95 -10.12
C ASP A 16 -17.05 -7.60 -9.46
N ALA A 17 -16.01 -7.54 -8.63
CA ALA A 17 -15.55 -6.32 -7.98
C ALA A 17 -14.28 -5.83 -8.69
N SER A 18 -14.41 -5.42 -9.95
CA SER A 18 -13.31 -4.87 -10.73
C SER A 18 -13.27 -3.34 -10.62
N TYR A 19 -12.08 -2.79 -10.45
CA TYR A 19 -11.83 -1.35 -10.39
C TYR A 19 -10.99 -0.94 -11.58
N ASP A 20 -11.44 0.08 -12.29
CA ASP A 20 -10.68 0.66 -13.40
C ASP A 20 -9.43 1.37 -12.87
N VAL A 21 -8.34 1.22 -13.62
CA VAL A 21 -7.13 2.03 -13.52
C VAL A 21 -7.11 2.95 -14.72
N THR A 22 -6.99 4.24 -14.44
CA THR A 22 -7.11 5.30 -15.43
C THR A 22 -5.79 6.04 -15.60
N VAL A 23 -5.67 6.81 -16.68
CA VAL A 23 -4.62 7.81 -16.85
C VAL A 23 -5.25 9.13 -17.24
N ASN A 24 -4.76 10.21 -16.64
CA ASN A 24 -5.12 11.57 -16.99
C ASN A 24 -4.12 12.14 -18.01
N TYR A 25 -4.64 12.83 -19.01
CA TYR A 25 -3.84 13.47 -20.07
C TYR A 25 -4.54 14.74 -20.56
N LEU A 26 -3.81 15.56 -21.32
CA LEU A 26 -4.38 16.73 -21.98
C LEU A 26 -4.79 16.37 -23.40
N SER A 27 -6.02 16.71 -23.78
CA SER A 27 -6.53 16.55 -25.14
C SER A 27 -6.86 17.92 -25.73
N PHE A 28 -6.47 18.16 -26.97
CA PHE A 28 -6.81 19.40 -27.66
C PHE A 28 -8.28 19.39 -28.09
N ASN A 29 -9.03 20.42 -27.69
CA ASN A 29 -10.41 20.62 -28.12
C ASN A 29 -10.43 21.63 -29.28
N PRO A 30 -10.84 21.21 -30.51
CA PRO A 30 -10.80 22.07 -31.68
C PRO A 30 -11.87 23.16 -31.68
N ILE A 31 -12.86 23.09 -30.78
CA ILE A 31 -13.92 24.11 -30.66
C ILE A 31 -13.46 25.24 -29.72
N THR A 32 -12.82 24.88 -28.61
CA THR A 32 -12.34 25.86 -27.62
C THR A 32 -10.90 26.32 -27.88
N GLU A 33 -10.19 25.66 -28.80
CA GLU A 33 -8.77 25.88 -29.14
C GLU A 33 -7.81 25.77 -27.95
N VAL A 34 -8.18 24.98 -26.94
CA VAL A 34 -7.42 24.82 -25.69
C VAL A 34 -7.20 23.34 -25.38
N LEU A 35 -6.14 23.05 -24.62
CA LEU A 35 -5.91 21.73 -24.02
C LEU A 35 -6.79 21.55 -22.78
N GLU A 36 -7.66 20.55 -22.81
CA GLU A 36 -8.58 20.22 -21.72
C GLU A 36 -8.17 18.90 -21.05
N PRO A 37 -8.37 18.76 -19.72
CA PRO A 37 -8.16 17.49 -19.03
C PRO A 37 -9.09 16.40 -19.59
N ALA A 38 -8.49 15.25 -19.90
CA ALA A 38 -9.18 14.04 -20.32
C ALA A 38 -8.68 12.83 -19.52
N THR A 39 -9.53 11.82 -19.40
CA THR A 39 -9.24 10.58 -18.68
C THR A 39 -9.64 9.40 -19.53
N THR A 40 -8.81 8.34 -19.54
CA THR A 40 -9.16 7.07 -20.19
C THR A 40 -8.82 5.90 -19.28
N THR A 41 -9.60 4.82 -19.39
CA THR A 41 -9.34 3.56 -18.67
C THR A 41 -8.26 2.78 -19.42
N LEU A 42 -7.20 2.39 -18.71
CA LEU A 42 -6.12 1.56 -19.24
C LEU A 42 -6.46 0.07 -19.14
N PHE A 43 -6.89 -0.34 -17.95
CA PHE A 43 -7.27 -1.72 -17.63
C PHE A 43 -8.07 -1.76 -16.34
N ALA A 44 -8.71 -2.88 -16.05
CA ALA A 44 -9.42 -3.13 -14.80
C ALA A 44 -8.66 -4.15 -13.94
N ILE A 45 -8.62 -3.92 -12.63
CA ILE A 45 -8.05 -4.85 -11.65
C ILE A 45 -9.18 -5.49 -10.86
N ASN A 46 -9.21 -6.81 -10.80
CA ASN A 46 -10.13 -7.52 -9.92
C ASN A 46 -9.67 -7.38 -8.45
N PHE A 47 -10.51 -6.78 -7.61
CA PHE A 47 -10.18 -6.42 -6.24
C PHE A 47 -9.87 -7.64 -5.36
N ALA A 48 -10.55 -8.77 -5.58
CA ALA A 48 -10.31 -9.97 -4.80
C ALA A 48 -8.92 -10.55 -5.05
N TRP A 49 -8.47 -10.54 -6.31
CA TRP A 49 -7.11 -10.94 -6.66
C TRP A 49 -6.07 -9.97 -6.10
N LEU A 50 -6.36 -8.68 -6.13
CA LEU A 50 -5.49 -7.67 -5.50
C LEU A 50 -5.34 -7.94 -3.99
N VAL A 51 -6.42 -8.19 -3.27
CA VAL A 51 -6.40 -8.52 -1.84
C VAL A 51 -5.69 -9.84 -1.55
N ALA A 52 -5.98 -10.87 -2.35
CA ALA A 52 -5.34 -12.17 -2.19
C ALA A 52 -3.83 -12.09 -2.45
N SER A 53 -3.38 -11.22 -3.35
CA SER A 53 -1.97 -11.10 -3.71
C SER A 53 -1.07 -10.76 -2.52
N PHE A 54 -1.44 -9.81 -1.66
CA PHE A 54 -0.62 -9.46 -0.49
C PHE A 54 -0.59 -10.59 0.54
N MET A 55 -1.66 -11.38 0.67
CA MET A 55 -1.66 -12.58 1.52
C MET A 55 -0.71 -13.65 0.98
N PHE A 56 -0.66 -13.83 -0.34
CA PHE A 56 0.27 -14.76 -0.98
C PHE A 56 1.72 -14.29 -0.88
N MET A 57 1.98 -12.99 -1.03
CA MET A 57 3.31 -12.42 -0.85
C MET A 57 3.85 -12.67 0.57
N SER A 58 3.03 -12.43 1.59
CA SER A 58 3.39 -12.72 2.99
C SER A 58 3.62 -14.21 3.22
N ALA A 59 2.72 -15.07 2.71
CA ALA A 59 2.88 -16.53 2.81
C ALA A 59 4.18 -17.01 2.13
N LEU A 60 4.53 -16.47 0.97
CA LEU A 60 5.76 -16.79 0.25
C LEU A 60 7.00 -16.32 1.01
N ALA A 61 6.97 -15.13 1.60
CA ALA A 61 8.07 -14.64 2.43
C ALA A 61 8.29 -15.54 3.65
N HIS A 62 7.22 -15.90 4.36
CA HIS A 62 7.31 -16.84 5.47
C HIS A 62 7.84 -18.21 5.05
N LEU A 63 7.37 -18.73 3.91
CA LEU A 63 7.90 -19.98 3.34
C LEU A 63 9.39 -19.86 3.03
N SER A 64 9.83 -18.76 2.42
CA SER A 64 11.24 -18.52 2.09
C SER A 64 12.13 -18.50 3.34
N ILE A 65 11.66 -17.88 4.43
CA ILE A 65 12.36 -17.77 5.70
C ILE A 65 12.59 -19.16 6.32
N VAL A 66 11.60 -20.05 6.26
CA VAL A 66 11.72 -21.38 6.90
C VAL A 66 12.41 -22.43 6.03
N THR A 67 12.60 -22.16 4.73
CA THR A 67 13.19 -23.11 3.76
C THR A 67 14.61 -22.70 3.36
N TRP A 68 14.79 -21.90 2.30
CA TRP A 68 16.09 -21.60 1.71
C TRP A 68 16.79 -20.38 2.31
N TYR A 69 16.05 -19.42 2.88
CA TYR A 69 16.62 -18.20 3.45
C TYR A 69 16.94 -18.31 4.94
N LYS A 70 16.65 -19.47 5.57
CA LYS A 70 16.74 -19.67 7.03
C LYS A 70 18.08 -19.31 7.64
N LYS A 71 19.19 -19.75 7.04
CA LYS A 71 20.54 -19.52 7.59
C LYS A 71 20.88 -18.03 7.61
N THR A 72 20.63 -17.34 6.49
CA THR A 72 20.86 -15.88 6.37
C THR A 72 19.95 -15.11 7.30
N TYR A 73 18.68 -15.50 7.39
CA TYR A 73 17.70 -14.90 8.29
C TYR A 73 18.17 -14.95 9.76
N ILE A 74 18.61 -16.11 10.25
CA ILE A 74 19.10 -16.25 11.63
C ILE A 74 20.34 -15.37 11.85
N ALA A 75 21.29 -15.38 10.91
CA ALA A 75 22.51 -14.57 11.02
C ALA A 75 22.26 -13.04 10.99
N ASP A 76 21.19 -12.60 10.32
CA ASP A 76 20.76 -11.20 10.36
C ASP A 76 20.04 -10.86 11.68
N LEU A 77 19.23 -11.78 12.22
CA LEU A 77 18.55 -11.60 13.50
C LEU A 77 19.54 -11.47 14.68
N GLU A 78 20.65 -12.20 14.65
CA GLU A 78 21.73 -12.07 15.66
C GLU A 78 22.33 -10.65 15.69
N LYS A 79 22.16 -9.88 14.61
CA LYS A 79 22.58 -8.48 14.50
C LYS A 79 21.44 -7.49 14.77
N GLY A 80 20.26 -7.98 15.13
CA GLY A 80 19.05 -7.17 15.31
C GLY A 80 18.44 -6.69 13.99
N ILE A 81 18.70 -7.37 12.87
CA ILE A 81 18.21 -6.98 11.53
C ILE A 81 17.25 -8.04 11.00
N ASN A 82 16.12 -7.63 10.44
CA ASN A 82 15.18 -8.50 9.74
C ASN A 82 14.91 -8.00 8.32
N LYS A 83 15.84 -8.29 7.40
CA LYS A 83 15.71 -7.88 5.99
C LYS A 83 14.47 -8.45 5.31
N ALA A 84 14.14 -9.72 5.60
CA ALA A 84 13.00 -10.40 5.00
C ALA A 84 11.69 -9.69 5.31
N ARG A 85 11.51 -9.21 6.55
CA ARG A 85 10.35 -8.41 6.97
C ARG A 85 10.21 -7.15 6.13
N TRP A 86 11.25 -6.33 6.04
CA TRP A 86 11.16 -5.03 5.37
C TRP A 86 11.00 -5.15 3.86
N ILE A 87 11.63 -6.15 3.24
CA ILE A 87 11.43 -6.45 1.82
C ILE A 87 9.99 -6.89 1.57
N GLU A 88 9.47 -7.81 2.38
CA GLU A 88 8.08 -8.26 2.24
C GLU A 88 7.10 -7.11 2.45
N TYR A 89 7.21 -6.35 3.55
CA TYR A 89 6.33 -5.22 3.83
C TYR A 89 6.40 -4.14 2.75
N SER A 90 7.58 -3.88 2.17
CA SER A 90 7.72 -2.88 1.11
C SER A 90 6.89 -3.20 -0.13
N ILE A 91 6.54 -4.47 -0.36
CA ILE A 91 5.70 -4.89 -1.49
C ILE A 91 4.27 -5.12 -1.01
N SER A 92 4.09 -5.92 0.05
CA SER A 92 2.75 -6.31 0.52
C SER A 92 1.94 -5.14 1.08
N ALA A 93 2.55 -4.29 1.92
CA ALA A 93 1.87 -3.12 2.47
C ALA A 93 1.57 -2.08 1.37
N SER A 94 2.46 -1.95 0.38
CA SER A 94 2.26 -1.06 -0.76
C SER A 94 1.12 -1.52 -1.66
N THR A 95 1.03 -2.82 -1.95
CA THR A 95 -0.10 -3.41 -2.66
C THR A 95 -1.41 -3.28 -1.89
N MET A 96 -1.37 -3.46 -0.57
CA MET A 96 -2.55 -3.20 0.28
C MET A 96 -2.96 -1.73 0.24
N MET A 97 -2.01 -0.78 0.21
CA MET A 97 -2.34 0.64 0.09
C MET A 97 -2.97 0.99 -1.27
N ILE A 98 -2.55 0.34 -2.36
CA ILE A 98 -3.24 0.45 -3.66
C ILE A 98 -4.70 0.01 -3.53
N ALA A 99 -4.97 -1.10 -2.83
CA ALA A 99 -6.35 -1.57 -2.64
C ALA A 99 -7.20 -0.54 -1.88
N ILE A 100 -6.66 0.06 -0.82
CA ILE A 100 -7.35 1.12 -0.06
C ILE A 100 -7.57 2.37 -0.92
N ALA A 101 -6.58 2.76 -1.73
CA ALA A 101 -6.68 3.90 -2.65
C ALA A 101 -7.82 3.69 -3.66
N LEU A 102 -7.91 2.51 -4.27
CA LEU A 102 -9.00 2.16 -5.19
C LEU A 102 -10.39 2.22 -4.52
N LEU A 103 -10.52 1.76 -3.27
CA LEU A 103 -11.77 1.86 -2.50
C LEU A 103 -12.22 3.31 -2.25
N SER A 104 -11.28 4.27 -2.26
CA SER A 104 -11.57 5.69 -2.12
C SER A 104 -11.82 6.41 -3.45
N GLY A 105 -11.75 5.70 -4.58
CA GLY A 105 -11.90 6.27 -5.92
C GLY A 105 -10.61 6.82 -6.53
N MET A 106 -9.45 6.59 -5.92
CA MET A 106 -8.16 6.96 -6.51
C MET A 106 -7.74 5.92 -7.55
N GLN A 107 -8.12 6.18 -8.81
CA GLN A 107 -7.93 5.26 -9.92
C GLN A 107 -6.78 5.65 -10.86
N ASP A 108 -6.21 6.84 -10.72
CA ASP A 108 -5.14 7.35 -11.56
C ASP A 108 -3.83 6.56 -11.35
N LEU A 109 -3.28 6.00 -12.43
CA LEU A 109 -2.10 5.14 -12.39
C LEU A 109 -0.88 5.84 -11.78
N ALA A 110 -0.64 7.11 -12.10
CA ALA A 110 0.49 7.86 -11.57
C ALA A 110 0.38 8.01 -10.04
N SER A 111 -0.82 8.32 -9.54
CA SER A 111 -1.13 8.40 -8.11
C SER A 111 -0.92 7.07 -7.40
N LEU A 112 -1.38 5.97 -7.99
CA LEU A 112 -1.18 4.61 -7.45
C LEU A 112 0.31 4.23 -7.39
N VAL A 113 1.10 4.57 -8.41
CA VAL A 113 2.56 4.34 -8.43
C VAL A 113 3.25 5.15 -7.35
N MET A 114 2.89 6.43 -7.17
CA MET A 114 3.44 7.27 -6.12
C MET A 114 3.12 6.73 -4.73
N ILE A 115 1.87 6.32 -4.48
CA ILE A 115 1.48 5.68 -3.21
C ILE A 115 2.31 4.43 -2.96
N PHE A 116 2.45 3.56 -3.96
CA PHE A 116 3.23 2.34 -3.84
C PHE A 116 4.68 2.66 -3.46
N ALA A 117 5.31 3.61 -4.16
CA ALA A 117 6.69 4.02 -3.90
C ALA A 117 6.86 4.63 -2.51
N LEU A 118 5.91 5.44 -2.03
CA LEU A 118 5.95 6.05 -0.70
C LEU A 118 5.86 4.99 0.41
N VAL A 119 4.94 4.03 0.29
CA VAL A 119 4.78 2.96 1.27
C VAL A 119 5.97 2.00 1.23
N ALA A 120 6.50 1.70 0.04
CA ALA A 120 7.71 0.91 -0.11
C ALA A 120 8.90 1.62 0.55
N GLY A 121 9.07 2.91 0.27
CA GLY A 121 10.12 3.76 0.84
C GLY A 121 10.04 3.84 2.36
N MET A 122 8.85 4.03 2.93
CA MET A 122 8.62 4.00 4.38
C MET A 122 9.14 2.70 5.00
N ASN A 123 8.79 1.55 4.43
CA ASN A 123 9.25 0.25 4.93
C ASN A 123 10.76 0.05 4.76
N LEU A 124 11.33 0.47 3.63
CA LEU A 124 12.78 0.40 3.42
C LEU A 124 13.54 1.35 4.35
N MET A 125 12.95 2.45 4.81
CA MET A 125 13.53 3.27 5.88
C MET A 125 13.59 2.53 7.23
N GLY A 126 12.67 1.61 7.49
CA GLY A 126 12.75 0.67 8.62
C GLY A 126 13.96 -0.26 8.51
N LEU A 127 14.23 -0.78 7.31
CA LEU A 127 15.46 -1.56 7.06
C LEU A 127 16.72 -0.72 7.27
N VAL A 128 16.74 0.51 6.75
CA VAL A 128 17.87 1.43 6.96
C VAL A 128 18.07 1.70 8.45
N MET A 129 16.98 1.87 9.21
CA MET A 129 17.03 2.06 10.65
C MET A 129 17.73 0.90 11.36
N GLU A 130 17.40 -0.35 11.01
CA GLU A 130 18.05 -1.53 11.59
C GLU A 130 19.51 -1.65 11.16
N VAL A 131 19.81 -1.51 9.87
CA VAL A 131 21.16 -1.68 9.32
C VAL A 131 22.12 -0.62 9.84
N VAL A 132 21.72 0.66 9.84
CA VAL A 132 22.58 1.78 10.25
C VAL A 132 22.82 1.78 11.75
N ASN A 133 21.89 1.22 12.55
CA ASN A 133 21.99 1.22 14.01
C ASN A 133 22.46 -0.10 14.61
N ALA A 134 22.71 -1.12 13.79
CA ALA A 134 23.29 -2.37 14.25
C ALA A 134 24.61 -2.14 15.03
N GLY A 135 24.65 -2.64 16.27
CA GLY A 135 25.80 -2.51 17.17
C GLY A 135 26.02 -1.12 17.78
N LYS A 136 25.16 -0.13 17.52
CA LYS A 136 25.29 1.22 18.12
C LYS A 136 24.64 1.28 19.50
N LYS A 137 25.29 1.99 20.44
CA LYS A 137 24.74 2.25 21.79
C LYS A 137 23.62 3.30 21.80
N LYS A 138 23.62 4.22 20.83
CA LYS A 138 22.60 5.25 20.66
C LYS A 138 22.12 5.23 19.21
N PRO A 139 20.82 4.97 18.95
CA PRO A 139 20.30 4.93 17.60
C PRO A 139 20.21 6.33 16.98
N ALA A 140 20.53 6.42 15.70
CA ALA A 140 20.26 7.58 14.85
C ALA A 140 18.85 7.43 14.25
N TRP A 141 17.95 8.33 14.61
CA TRP A 141 16.52 8.27 14.29
C TRP A 141 16.14 8.91 12.95
N LEU A 142 17.10 9.41 12.17
CA LEU A 142 16.79 10.15 10.94
C LEU A 142 15.99 9.29 9.94
N SER A 143 16.37 8.03 9.74
CA SER A 143 15.63 7.13 8.83
C SER A 143 14.22 6.85 9.34
N PHE A 144 14.02 6.70 10.65
CA PHE A 144 12.69 6.56 11.24
C PHE A 144 11.82 7.78 10.94
N VAL A 145 12.33 9.00 11.17
CA VAL A 145 11.59 10.24 10.90
C VAL A 145 11.25 10.37 9.41
N ILE A 146 12.19 10.09 8.51
CA ILE A 146 11.93 10.08 7.05
C ILE A 146 10.86 9.03 6.72
N GLY A 147 10.95 7.85 7.33
CA GLY A 147 9.94 6.79 7.20
C GLY A 147 8.55 7.29 7.59
N CYS A 148 8.40 7.97 8.74
CA CYS A 148 7.12 8.56 9.16
C CYS A 148 6.59 9.60 8.15
N ILE A 149 7.47 10.44 7.60
CA ILE A 149 7.10 11.44 6.58
C ILE A 149 6.60 10.76 5.31
N LEU A 150 7.31 9.75 4.80
CA LEU A 150 6.85 8.97 3.65
C LEU A 150 5.53 8.25 3.95
N GLY A 151 5.42 7.72 5.17
CA GLY A 151 4.29 6.94 5.65
C GLY A 151 3.01 7.74 5.78
N ILE A 152 3.06 9.02 6.15
CA ILE A 152 1.85 9.84 6.37
C ILE A 152 1.21 10.34 5.06
N VAL A 153 1.98 10.50 3.98
CA VAL A 153 1.51 11.10 2.72
C VAL A 153 0.33 10.34 2.09
N PRO A 154 0.34 9.00 1.96
CA PRO A 154 -0.82 8.26 1.43
C PRO A 154 -2.11 8.47 2.23
N TRP A 155 -2.01 8.63 3.56
CA TRP A 155 -3.16 8.90 4.43
C TRP A 155 -3.75 10.29 4.19
N ILE A 156 -2.88 11.29 3.97
CA ILE A 156 -3.31 12.64 3.59
C ILE A 156 -4.03 12.59 2.23
N ALA A 157 -3.47 11.89 1.25
CA ALA A 157 -4.07 11.74 -0.08
C ALA A 157 -5.47 11.11 0.02
N PHE A 158 -5.63 10.04 0.81
CA PHE A 158 -6.94 9.46 1.08
C PHE A 158 -7.90 10.46 1.73
N GLY A 159 -7.43 11.23 2.73
CA GLY A 159 -8.24 12.26 3.38
C GLY A 159 -8.80 13.29 2.40
N ILE A 160 -8.01 13.67 1.39
CA ILE A 160 -8.46 14.56 0.30
C ILE A 160 -9.58 13.91 -0.52
N TYR A 161 -9.46 12.63 -0.87
CA TYR A 161 -10.49 11.89 -1.61
C TYR A 161 -11.78 11.74 -0.82
N VAL A 162 -11.69 11.43 0.48
CA VAL A 162 -12.85 11.37 1.38
C VAL A 162 -13.53 12.73 1.47
N PHE A 163 -12.75 13.80 1.67
CA PHE A 163 -13.28 15.16 1.71
C PHE A 163 -14.00 15.51 0.40
N ALA A 164 -13.39 15.23 -0.76
CA ALA A 164 -13.98 15.51 -2.05
C ALA A 164 -15.28 14.73 -2.27
N ALA A 165 -15.28 13.42 -1.97
CA ALA A 165 -16.47 12.59 -2.09
C ALA A 165 -17.63 13.11 -1.21
N ASN A 166 -17.35 13.53 0.02
CA ASN A 166 -18.40 14.03 0.92
C ASN A 166 -18.95 15.41 0.53
N ASN A 167 -18.19 16.23 -0.20
CA ASN A 167 -18.63 17.57 -0.61
C ASN A 167 -19.21 17.63 -2.02
N TYR A 168 -18.73 16.77 -2.93
CA TYR A 168 -19.01 16.88 -4.36
C TYR A 168 -19.73 15.66 -4.96
N SER A 169 -19.98 14.60 -4.18
CA SER A 169 -20.76 13.44 -4.63
C SER A 169 -22.09 13.32 -3.92
N VAL A 170 -23.05 12.61 -4.52
CA VAL A 170 -24.42 12.45 -3.98
C VAL A 170 -24.44 11.58 -2.72
N ASN A 171 -23.54 10.60 -2.61
CA ASN A 171 -23.59 9.55 -1.57
C ASN A 171 -22.36 9.50 -0.66
N GLY A 172 -21.34 10.32 -0.92
CA GLY A 172 -20.07 10.27 -0.21
C GLY A 172 -19.34 8.93 -0.37
N VAL A 173 -18.40 8.68 0.53
CA VAL A 173 -17.69 7.39 0.60
C VAL A 173 -18.55 6.36 1.35
N PRO A 174 -18.63 5.08 0.91
CA PRO A 174 -19.33 4.04 1.65
C PRO A 174 -18.80 3.86 3.09
N GLY A 175 -19.70 3.63 4.05
CA GLY A 175 -19.37 3.54 5.47
C GLY A 175 -18.28 2.53 5.83
N PHE A 176 -18.24 1.38 5.14
CA PHE A 176 -17.24 0.34 5.39
C PHE A 176 -15.80 0.80 5.04
N VAL A 177 -15.64 1.73 4.10
CA VAL A 177 -14.33 2.26 3.69
C VAL A 177 -13.71 3.06 4.82
N TYR A 178 -14.51 3.83 5.57
CA TYR A 178 -14.05 4.51 6.79
C TYR A 178 -13.54 3.51 7.83
N GLY A 179 -14.27 2.41 8.04
CA GLY A 179 -13.87 1.35 8.96
C GLY A 179 -12.53 0.70 8.58
N ILE A 180 -12.36 0.37 7.29
CA ILE A 180 -11.08 -0.14 6.76
C ILE A 180 -9.97 0.89 6.98
N TYR A 181 -10.21 2.13 6.60
CA TYR A 181 -9.21 3.19 6.70
C TYR A 181 -8.73 3.43 8.13
N VAL A 182 -9.66 3.64 9.07
CA VAL A 182 -9.31 3.90 10.48
C VAL A 182 -8.59 2.70 11.10
N SER A 183 -9.07 1.48 10.85
CA SER A 183 -8.44 0.28 11.41
C SER A 183 -7.03 0.07 10.86
N ILE A 184 -6.82 0.18 9.54
CA ILE A 184 -5.49 0.03 8.94
C ILE A 184 -4.56 1.18 9.35
N PHE A 185 -5.07 2.41 9.50
CA PHE A 185 -4.28 3.53 10.01
C PHE A 185 -3.73 3.24 11.40
N ILE A 186 -4.58 2.74 12.31
CA ILE A 186 -4.18 2.34 13.65
C ILE A 186 -3.11 1.25 13.58
N PHE A 187 -3.31 0.21 12.76
CA PHE A 187 -2.32 -0.85 12.59
C PHE A 187 -0.99 -0.34 12.04
N PHE A 188 -0.98 0.59 11.07
CA PHE A 188 0.26 1.21 10.55
C PHE A 188 1.03 1.95 11.64
N ASN A 189 0.33 2.70 12.49
CA ASN A 189 0.96 3.39 13.60
C ASN A 189 1.53 2.40 14.63
N CYS A 190 0.88 1.26 14.88
CA CYS A 190 1.42 0.22 15.75
C CYS A 190 2.79 -0.31 15.26
N PHE A 191 3.01 -0.43 13.95
CA PHE A 191 4.33 -0.81 13.41
C PHE A 191 5.40 0.24 13.70
N ALA A 192 5.07 1.53 13.57
CA ALA A 192 5.99 2.61 13.91
C ALA A 192 6.31 2.63 15.41
N ILE A 193 5.30 2.48 16.26
CA ILE A 193 5.46 2.41 17.72
C ILE A 193 6.30 1.20 18.13
N ASN A 194 6.15 0.05 17.49
CA ASN A 194 6.96 -1.13 17.78
C ASN A 194 8.45 -0.96 17.42
N MET A 195 8.79 -0.05 16.50
CA MET A 195 10.18 0.26 16.15
C MET A 195 10.81 1.31 17.08
N TYR A 196 10.00 2.16 17.70
CA TYR A 196 10.44 3.24 18.59
C TYR A 196 10.85 2.72 19.98
#